data_AF-A0A920WAP0-F1
#
_entry.id   AF-A0A920WAP0-F1
#
_cell.length_a   1.000
_cell.length_b   1.000
_cell.length_c   1.000
_cell.angle_alpha   90.00
_cell.angle_beta   90.00
_cell.angle_gamma   90.00
#
_symmetry.space_group_name_H-M   'P 1'
#
loop_
_entity.id
_entity.type
_entity.pdbx_description
1 polymer ?
#
loop_
_entity_poly.entity_id
_entity_poly.type
_entity_poly.pdbx_seq_one_letter_code
_entity_poly.pdbx_strand_id
1 'polypeptide(L)'
;MFKFLTGKEIGHLQTGLILSQIGGLLIVFTGLLLLLPSSSITVNGGAPILVLIAAGLIKILAPIMVGRGSKIAFWVVIFLSLLKLIECFVATIGNNPQFIWYLPVTGLIEVGVLIHMLSPKGRAELNDLDNKAVYDIFTPYEPK
;
A
#
# COMPACT_ATOMS: atom_id res chain seq x y z
N MET A 1 -1.54 -17.96 -12.80
CA MET A 1 -2.81 -18.09 -12.05
C MET A 1 -3.72 -16.87 -12.23
N PHE A 2 -3.27 -15.63 -12.02
CA PHE A 2 -4.09 -14.41 -12.25
C PHE A 2 -4.55 -14.18 -13.71
N LYS A 3 -3.75 -14.61 -14.70
CA LYS A 3 -4.11 -14.61 -16.14
C LYS A 3 -5.37 -15.44 -16.46
N PHE A 4 -5.67 -16.44 -15.63
CA PHE A 4 -6.86 -17.30 -15.79
C PHE A 4 -8.13 -16.73 -15.14
N LEU A 5 -8.01 -15.78 -14.20
CA LEU A 5 -9.14 -15.25 -13.43
C LEU A 5 -9.68 -13.90 -13.94
N THR A 6 -8.88 -13.12 -14.67
CA THR A 6 -9.25 -11.75 -15.06
C THR A 6 -9.22 -11.48 -16.56
N GLY A 7 -8.86 -12.47 -17.38
CA GLY A 7 -8.83 -12.36 -18.85
C GLY A 7 -7.86 -11.31 -19.41
N LYS A 8 -7.11 -10.61 -18.54
CA LYS A 8 -6.19 -9.52 -18.84
C LYS A 8 -4.92 -9.75 -18.05
N GLU A 9 -3.76 -9.55 -18.67
CA GLU A 9 -2.49 -9.57 -17.94
C GLU A 9 -2.47 -8.36 -17.01
N ILE A 10 -2.71 -8.60 -15.71
CA ILE A 10 -2.53 -7.57 -14.69
C ILE A 10 -1.04 -7.25 -14.65
N GLY A 11 -0.70 -5.99 -14.91
CA GLY A 11 0.67 -5.50 -14.89
C GLY A 11 1.33 -5.71 -13.53
N HIS A 12 2.65 -5.74 -13.51
CA HIS A 12 3.41 -5.96 -12.29
C HIS A 12 3.23 -4.77 -11.33
N LEU A 13 3.09 -3.55 -11.88
CA LEU A 13 2.73 -2.35 -11.12
C LEU A 13 1.31 -2.49 -10.56
N GLN A 14 0.35 -2.86 -11.39
CA GLN A 14 -1.06 -2.97 -11.00
C GLN A 14 -1.27 -4.00 -9.88
N THR A 15 -0.52 -5.11 -9.92
CA THR A 15 -0.51 -6.11 -8.84
C THR A 15 0.05 -5.53 -7.54
N GLY A 16 1.16 -4.78 -7.61
CA GLY A 16 1.73 -4.08 -6.46
C GLY A 16 0.80 -3.02 -5.86
N LEU A 17 0.05 -2.31 -6.70
CA LEU A 17 -0.93 -1.30 -6.27
C LEU A 17 -2.12 -1.93 -5.54
N ILE A 18 -2.65 -3.05 -6.04
CA ILE A 18 -3.72 -3.81 -5.38
C ILE A 18 -3.23 -4.34 -4.01
N LEU A 19 -2.01 -4.90 -3.96
CA LEU A 19 -1.40 -5.35 -2.70
C LEU A 19 -1.24 -4.20 -1.70
N SER A 20 -0.89 -3.00 -2.17
CA SER A 20 -0.78 -1.82 -1.31
C SER A 20 -2.14 -1.40 -0.75
N GLN A 21 -3.21 -1.47 -1.55
CA GLN A 21 -4.56 -1.17 -1.09
C GLN A 21 -5.06 -2.20 -0.06
N ILE A 22 -4.79 -3.49 -0.28
CA ILE A 22 -5.10 -4.55 0.68
C ILE A 22 -4.33 -4.33 1.99
N GLY A 23 -3.04 -4.01 1.91
CA GLY A 23 -2.23 -3.66 3.07
C GLY A 23 -2.77 -2.43 3.81
N GLY A 24 -3.17 -1.39 3.07
CA GLY A 24 -3.82 -0.19 3.64
C GLY A 24 -5.14 -0.50 4.35
N LEU A 25 -5.98 -1.37 3.77
CA LEU A 25 -7.23 -1.81 4.37
C LEU A 25 -7.00 -2.57 5.68
N LEU A 26 -6.02 -3.48 5.70
CA LEU A 26 -5.65 -4.21 6.92
C LEU A 26 -5.17 -3.26 8.02
N ILE A 27 -4.37 -2.25 7.67
CA ILE A 27 -3.91 -1.24 8.61
C ILE A 27 -5.07 -0.43 9.19
N VAL A 28 -6.01 0.03 8.36
CA VAL A 28 -7.20 0.76 8.83
C VAL A 28 -8.03 -0.14 9.75
N PHE A 29 -8.22 -1.40 9.38
CA PHE A 29 -8.99 -2.37 10.16
C PHE A 29 -8.32 -2.64 11.53
N THR A 30 -7.02 -2.88 11.55
CA THR A 30 -6.26 -3.05 12.79
C THR A 30 -6.32 -1.78 13.65
N GLY A 31 -6.14 -0.59 13.05
CA GLY A 31 -6.26 0.68 13.75
C GLY A 31 -7.63 0.87 14.40
N LEU A 32 -8.72 0.53 13.70
CA LEU A 32 -10.08 0.56 14.25
C LEU A 32 -10.26 -0.43 15.41
N LEU A 33 -9.75 -1.65 15.28
CA LEU A 33 -9.83 -2.66 16.35
C LEU A 33 -9.07 -2.22 17.60
N LEU A 34 -7.92 -1.57 17.44
CA LEU A 34 -7.14 -1.02 18.55
C LEU A 34 -7.78 0.22 19.18
N LEU A 35 -8.65 0.92 18.45
CA LEU A 35 -9.38 2.09 18.94
C LEU A 35 -10.61 1.70 19.77
N LEU A 36 -11.13 0.48 19.59
CA LEU A 36 -12.23 -0.04 20.40
C LEU A 36 -11.74 -0.36 21.82
N PRO A 37 -12.44 0.10 22.87
CA PRO A 37 -12.09 -0.21 24.24
C PRO A 37 -12.24 -1.72 24.46
N SER A 38 -11.12 -2.42 24.58
CA SER A 38 -11.05 -3.84 24.88
C SER A 38 -10.40 -4.04 26.24
N SER A 39 -10.99 -4.88 27.08
CA SER A 39 -10.42 -5.30 28.36
C SER A 39 -9.16 -6.16 28.23
N SER A 40 -8.76 -6.54 27.01
CA SER A 40 -7.59 -7.39 26.71
C SER A 40 -6.46 -6.70 25.94
N ILE A 41 -6.66 -5.48 25.44
CA ILE A 41 -5.67 -4.74 24.65
C ILE A 41 -5.58 -3.30 25.13
N THR A 42 -4.60 -3.01 26.00
CA THR A 42 -4.34 -1.67 26.52
C THR A 42 -3.30 -0.98 25.64
N VAL A 43 -3.74 -0.20 24.65
CA VAL A 43 -2.83 0.68 23.90
C VAL A 43 -2.83 2.06 24.57
N ASN A 44 -1.80 2.35 25.37
CA ASN A 44 -1.58 3.68 25.94
C ASN A 44 -1.17 4.64 24.81
N GLY A 45 -2.16 5.26 24.15
CA GLY A 45 -1.92 6.34 23.20
C GLY A 45 -2.91 6.35 22.04
N GLY A 46 -3.97 7.15 22.15
CA GLY A 46 -4.90 7.39 21.05
C GLY A 46 -4.25 8.06 19.83
N ALA A 47 -3.22 8.90 20.04
CA ALA A 47 -2.50 9.58 18.95
C ALA A 47 -1.76 8.60 18.01
N PRO A 48 -0.98 7.61 18.50
CA PRO A 48 -0.39 6.56 17.67
C PRO A 48 -1.40 5.80 16.78
N ILE A 49 -2.61 5.52 17.29
CA ILE A 49 -3.63 4.74 16.56
C ILE A 49 -4.23 5.55 15.41
N LEU A 50 -4.50 6.84 15.64
CA LEU A 50 -5.01 7.73 14.59
C LEU A 50 -4.01 7.91 13.45
N VAL A 51 -2.71 7.99 13.77
CA VAL A 51 -1.64 8.03 12.76
C VAL A 51 -1.61 6.75 11.94
N LEU A 52 -1.84 5.59 12.55
CA LEU A 52 -1.90 4.30 11.88
C LEU A 52 -3.08 4.25 10.88
N ILE A 53 -4.27 4.69 11.30
CA ILE A 53 -5.46 4.76 10.45
C ILE A 53 -5.23 5.73 9.29
N ALA A 54 -4.67 6.93 9.56
CA ALA A 54 -4.36 7.90 8.52
C ALA A 54 -3.36 7.34 7.49
N ALA A 55 -2.31 6.65 7.95
CA ALA A 55 -1.34 5.99 7.06
C ALA A 55 -2.01 4.91 6.18
N GLY A 56 -2.93 4.13 6.76
CA GLY A 56 -3.73 3.15 6.02
C GLY A 56 -4.60 3.77 4.94
N LEU A 57 -5.27 4.90 5.24
CA LEU A 57 -6.06 5.65 4.26
C LEU A 57 -5.18 6.21 3.13
N ILE A 58 -4.02 6.77 3.45
CA ILE A 58 -3.07 7.26 2.43
C ILE A 58 -2.62 6.10 1.54
N LYS A 59 -2.37 4.91 2.11
CA LYS A 59 -2.04 3.70 1.32
C LYS A 59 -3.16 3.20 0.42
N ILE A 60 -4.42 3.53 0.70
CA ILE A 60 -5.55 3.22 -0.18
C ILE A 60 -5.66 4.26 -1.31
N LEU A 61 -5.44 5.54 -0.99
CA LEU A 61 -5.57 6.66 -1.93
C LEU A 61 -4.36 6.82 -2.87
N ALA A 62 -3.14 6.65 -2.37
CA ALA A 62 -1.91 6.85 -3.14
C ALA A 62 -1.84 5.93 -4.38
N PRO A 63 -2.20 4.63 -4.31
CA PRO A 63 -2.23 3.77 -5.49
C PRO A 63 -3.16 4.24 -6.61
N ILE A 64 -4.26 4.92 -6.26
CA ILE A 64 -5.18 5.51 -7.24
C ILE A 64 -4.47 6.61 -8.03
N MET A 65 -3.66 7.44 -7.35
CA MET A 65 -2.86 8.48 -8.01
C MET A 65 -1.71 7.90 -8.84
N VAL A 66 -1.12 6.78 -8.41
CA VAL A 66 -0.10 6.06 -9.22
C VAL A 66 -0.71 5.53 -10.51
N GLY A 67 -1.94 4.99 -10.45
CA GLY A 67 -2.68 4.57 -11.64
C GLY A 67 -2.94 5.68 -12.66
N ARG A 68 -2.82 6.95 -12.24
CA ARG A 68 -2.90 8.13 -13.11
C ARG A 68 -1.52 8.63 -13.60
N GLY A 69 -0.45 7.88 -13.34
CA GLY A 69 0.92 8.23 -13.75
C GLY A 69 1.72 9.03 -12.72
N SER A 70 1.24 9.24 -11.49
CA SER A 70 1.98 10.04 -10.51
C SER A 70 3.20 9.32 -9.95
N LYS A 71 4.40 9.76 -10.35
CA LYS A 71 5.69 9.29 -9.79
C LYS A 71 5.85 9.63 -8.30
N ILE A 72 5.37 10.78 -7.86
CA ILE A 72 5.43 11.17 -6.44
C ILE A 72 4.58 10.20 -5.60
N ALA A 73 3.36 9.91 -6.03
CA ALA A 73 2.49 8.96 -5.32
C ALA A 73 3.14 7.57 -5.22
N PHE A 74 3.87 7.15 -6.25
CA PHE A 74 4.55 5.86 -6.28
C PHE A 74 5.63 5.78 -5.20
N TRP A 75 6.44 6.82 -5.06
CA TRP A 75 7.44 6.90 -4.00
C TRP A 75 6.81 6.99 -2.61
N VAL A 76 5.68 7.68 -2.47
CA VAL A 76 4.93 7.72 -1.20
C VAL A 76 4.48 6.33 -0.79
N VAL A 77 3.96 5.51 -1.71
CA VAL A 77 3.56 4.12 -1.41
C VAL A 77 4.76 3.29 -0.94
N ILE A 78 5.90 3.38 -1.64
CA ILE A 78 7.12 2.66 -1.26
C ILE A 78 7.60 3.09 0.13
N PHE A 79 7.63 4.40 0.39
CA PHE A 79 8.07 4.93 1.67
C PHE A 79 7.16 4.47 2.82
N LEU A 80 5.84 4.50 2.62
CA LEU A 80 4.87 4.00 3.61
C LEU A 80 5.00 2.48 3.83
N SER A 81 5.26 1.71 2.78
CA SER A 81 5.54 0.27 2.89
C SER A 81 6.82 -0.03 3.69
N LEU A 82 7.89 0.74 3.47
CA LEU A 82 9.13 0.61 4.24
C LEU A 82 8.94 0.99 5.71
N LEU A 83 8.27 2.12 5.97
CA LEU A 83 7.96 2.57 7.32
C LEU A 83 7.13 1.51 8.07
N LYS A 84 6.17 0.89 7.36
CA LYS A 84 5.36 -0.19 7.92
C LYS A 84 6.18 -1.43 8.24
N LEU A 85 7.13 -1.79 7.38
CA LEU A 85 8.03 -2.92 7.62
C LEU A 85 8.85 -2.72 8.91
N ILE A 86 9.36 -1.50 9.12
CA ILE A 86 10.10 -1.12 10.33
C ILE A 86 9.20 -1.20 11.56
N GLU A 87 7.99 -0.63 11.51
CA GLU A 87 7.00 -0.73 12.60
C GLU A 87 6.72 -2.20 12.94
N CYS A 88 6.52 -3.03 11.92
CA CYS A 88 6.26 -4.46 12.10
C CYS A 88 7.42 -5.20 12.76
N PHE A 89 8.66 -4.80 12.45
CA PHE A 89 9.87 -5.35 13.06
C PHE A 89 9.99 -4.94 14.54
N VAL A 90 9.77 -3.65 14.83
CA VAL A 90 9.76 -3.10 16.20
C VAL A 90 8.68 -3.77 17.06
N ALA A 91 7.48 -3.95 16.50
CA ALA A 91 6.37 -4.62 17.19
C ALA A 91 6.70 -6.09 17.53
N THR A 92 7.50 -6.76 16.70
CA THR A 92 7.90 -8.16 16.91
C THR A 92 8.97 -8.30 18.00
N ILE A 93 9.92 -7.36 18.08
CA ILE A 93 10.97 -7.35 19.12
C ILE A 93 10.37 -7.11 20.52
N GLY A 94 9.24 -6.40 20.61
CA GLY A 94 8.53 -6.11 21.86
C GLY A 94 7.92 -7.31 22.60
N ASN A 95 8.15 -8.54 22.13
CA ASN A 95 7.80 -9.82 22.78
C ASN A 95 6.35 -9.93 23.29
N ASN A 96 5.39 -9.34 22.56
CA ASN A 96 3.97 -9.50 22.83
C ASN A 96 3.39 -10.63 21.94
N PRO A 97 3.00 -11.79 22.51
CA PRO A 97 2.50 -12.93 21.74
C PRO A 97 1.22 -12.63 20.93
N GLN A 98 0.48 -11.57 21.29
CA GLN A 98 -0.66 -11.06 20.51
C GLN A 98 -0.26 -10.55 19.11
N PHE A 99 1.01 -10.22 18.87
CA PHE A 99 1.51 -9.70 17.59
C PHE A 99 2.29 -10.72 16.75
N ILE A 100 2.34 -12.00 17.15
CA ILE A 100 3.09 -13.02 16.39
C ILE A 100 2.52 -13.22 14.97
N TRP A 101 1.20 -13.05 14.82
CA TRP A 101 0.50 -13.10 13.53
C TRP A 101 0.59 -11.79 12.73
N TYR A 102 0.99 -10.70 13.37
CA TYR A 102 1.07 -9.39 12.74
C TYR A 102 2.15 -9.33 11.66
N LEU A 103 3.30 -9.97 11.91
CA LEU A 103 4.42 -10.07 10.96
C LEU A 103 4.07 -10.80 9.66
N PRO A 104 3.54 -12.04 9.68
CA PRO A 104 3.17 -12.73 8.44
C PRO A 104 1.94 -12.12 7.75
N VAL A 105 0.99 -11.52 8.49
CA VAL A 105 -0.22 -10.95 7.88
C VAL A 105 0.03 -9.58 7.27
N THR A 106 0.82 -8.71 7.92
CA THR A 106 1.04 -7.34 7.44
C THR A 106 2.40 -7.18 6.78
N GLY A 107 3.49 -7.69 7.38
CA GLY A 107 4.84 -7.55 6.83
C GLY A 107 5.03 -8.25 5.48
N LEU A 108 4.48 -9.45 5.30
CA LEU A 108 4.62 -10.22 4.06
C LEU A 108 3.91 -9.55 2.88
N ILE A 109 2.76 -8.91 3.14
CA ILE A 109 2.06 -8.08 2.14
C ILE A 109 2.94 -6.92 1.72
N GLU A 110 3.57 -6.23 2.67
CA GLU A 110 4.45 -5.10 2.38
C GLU A 110 5.70 -5.50 1.59
N VAL A 111 6.30 -6.66 1.90
CA VAL A 111 7.37 -7.24 1.06
C VAL A 111 6.86 -7.50 -0.36
N GLY A 112 5.65 -8.06 -0.50
CA GLY A 112 5.00 -8.27 -1.79
C GLY A 112 4.80 -6.97 -2.57
N VAL A 113 4.36 -5.90 -1.92
CA VAL A 113 4.24 -4.55 -2.50
C VAL A 113 5.59 -4.05 -3.01
N LEU A 114 6.63 -4.13 -2.19
CA LEU A 114 7.97 -3.64 -2.55
C LEU A 114 8.56 -4.42 -3.71
N ILE A 115 8.47 -5.75 -3.71
CA ILE A 115 8.96 -6.60 -4.82
C ILE A 115 8.21 -6.28 -6.11
N HIS A 116 6.91 -6.02 -6.03
CA HIS A 116 6.11 -5.71 -7.21
C HIS A 116 6.33 -4.27 -7.72
N MET A 117 6.44 -3.30 -6.83
CA MET A 117 6.63 -1.91 -7.23
C MET A 117 8.07 -1.61 -7.67
N LEU A 118 9.07 -2.14 -6.98
CA LEU A 118 10.49 -1.88 -7.31
C LEU A 118 11.02 -2.70 -8.48
N SER A 119 10.22 -3.63 -9.02
CA SER A 119 10.66 -4.45 -10.13
C SER A 119 10.90 -3.60 -11.40
N PRO A 120 11.84 -4.01 -12.26
CA PRO A 120 12.10 -3.32 -13.53
C PRO A 120 10.84 -3.17 -14.39
N LYS A 121 9.95 -4.16 -14.37
CA LYS A 121 8.68 -4.16 -15.10
C LYS A 121 7.70 -3.13 -14.51
N GLY A 122 7.60 -3.06 -13.18
CA GLY A 122 6.74 -2.09 -12.50
C GLY A 122 7.17 -0.64 -12.76
N ARG A 123 8.49 -0.39 -12.80
CA ARG A 123 9.03 0.94 -13.14
C ARG A 123 8.84 1.32 -14.61
N ALA A 124 8.90 0.35 -15.53
CA ALA A 124 8.61 0.58 -16.93
C ALA A 124 7.14 0.96 -17.14
N GLU A 125 6.21 0.24 -16.50
CA GLU A 125 4.77 0.55 -16.52
C GLU A 125 4.47 1.95 -15.95
N LEU A 126 5.17 2.37 -14.89
CA LEU A 126 5.02 3.71 -14.32
C LEU A 126 5.48 4.81 -15.29
N ASN A 127 6.61 4.62 -15.96
CA ASN A 127 7.13 5.60 -16.92
C ASN A 127 6.23 5.73 -18.15
N ASP A 128 5.59 4.64 -18.59
CA ASP A 128 4.61 4.68 -19.68
C ASP A 128 3.36 5.46 -19.28
N LEU A 129 2.85 5.24 -18.05
CA LEU A 129 1.72 5.99 -17.51
C LEU A 129 2.02 7.48 -17.32
N ASP A 130 3.22 7.83 -16.86
CA ASP A 130 3.68 9.21 -16.70
C ASP A 130 3.76 9.92 -18.06
N ASN A 131 4.36 9.27 -19.06
CA ASN A 131 4.41 9.81 -20.43
C ASN A 131 3.00 10.02 -20.98
N LYS A 132 2.10 9.03 -20.83
CA LYS A 132 0.71 9.16 -21.26
C LYS A 132 -0.03 10.30 -20.57
N ALA A 133 0.15 10.44 -19.26
CA ALA A 133 -0.45 11.54 -18.50
C ALA A 133 0.04 12.92 -18.97
N VAL A 134 1.32 13.03 -19.33
CA VAL A 134 1.89 14.24 -19.94
C VAL A 134 1.28 14.50 -21.31
N TYR A 135 1.19 13.49 -22.19
CA TYR A 135 0.55 13.63 -23.51
C TYR A 135 -0.91 14.08 -23.42
N ASP A 136 -1.72 13.48 -22.54
CA ASP A 136 -3.13 13.85 -22.36
C ASP A 136 -3.31 15.31 -21.88
N ILE A 137 -2.32 15.90 -21.21
CA ILE A 137 -2.32 17.31 -20.79
C ILE A 137 -2.02 18.24 -21.98
N PHE A 138 -1.08 17.87 -22.85
CA PHE A 138 -0.60 18.75 -23.94
C PHE A 138 -1.39 18.60 -25.25
N THR A 139 -2.07 17.47 -25.45
CA THR A 139 -2.99 17.26 -26.57
C THR A 139 -4.30 16.72 -26.04
N PRO A 140 -5.16 17.56 -25.44
CA PRO A 140 -6.50 17.13 -25.07
C PRO A 140 -7.20 16.67 -26.35
N TYR A 141 -7.71 15.44 -26.33
CA TYR A 141 -8.43 14.81 -27.43
C TYR A 141 -9.55 15.75 -27.91
N GLU A 142 -9.41 16.36 -29.10
CA GLU A 142 -10.53 17.00 -29.79
C GLU A 142 -11.38 15.89 -30.41
N PRO A 143 -12.60 15.63 -29.90
CA PRO A 143 -13.50 14.71 -30.57
C PRO A 143 -13.84 15.27 -31.95
N LYS A 144 -13.56 14.50 -33.01
CA LYS A 144 -14.09 14.73 -34.36
C LYS A 144 -15.56 14.37 -34.44
#